data_AF-A0A0H3CW41-F1
#
_entry.id   AF-A0A0H3CW41-F1
#
_cell.length_a   1.000
_cell.length_b   1.000
_cell.length_c   1.000
_cell.angle_alpha   90.00
_cell.angle_beta   90.00
_cell.angle_gamma   90.00
#
_symmetry.space_group_name_H-M   'P 1'
#
loop_
_entity.id
_entity.type
_entity.pdbx_description
1 polymer ?
#
loop_
_entity_poly.entity_id
_entity_poly.type
_entity_poly.pdbx_seq_one_letter_code
_entity_poly.pdbx_strand_id
1 'polypeptide(L)'
;MTKKVSAYCCFIPIGIYAAYSLSLQLLFDVPFMAKSMLLSVIPSAIYIFCFWKLRSSKKGMNLKATLLFNTLLAGLLTFLVEFVGNDTESALIAGIAVHSLIAFIFAGVVLRPITYKDNTLLKDEDDGRVYVIRNGRAHVLTDNEAQLISTTDNKIISFSGSQMSIQDGGITNIPMTTSFNDSFSNGITVNPASGMPMVGGISGLDIHGNSWGTNFNEPSNTYDPNRGY
;
A
#
# COMPACT_ATOMS: atom_id res chain seq x y z
N MET A 1 13.82 -3.73 22.33
CA MET A 1 13.23 -2.66 21.48
C MET A 1 14.04 -2.48 20.20
N THR A 2 13.44 -2.59 19.02
CA THR A 2 14.09 -2.23 17.75
C THR A 2 14.12 -0.71 17.61
N LYS A 3 15.31 -0.10 17.69
CA LYS A 3 15.48 1.34 17.47
C LYS A 3 15.11 1.68 16.02
N LYS A 4 14.24 2.68 15.86
CA LYS A 4 13.84 3.20 14.55
C LYS A 4 14.65 4.46 14.21
N VAL A 5 14.98 4.62 12.93
CA VAL A 5 15.73 5.77 12.40
C VAL A 5 14.79 6.64 11.57
N SER A 6 15.07 7.94 11.55
CA SER A 6 14.35 8.93 10.75
C SER A 6 14.40 8.60 9.26
N ALA A 7 13.34 8.97 8.52
CA ALA A 7 13.25 8.77 7.07
C ALA A 7 14.39 9.44 6.29
N TYR A 8 15.02 10.49 6.84
CA TYR A 8 16.20 11.14 6.22
C TYR A 8 17.39 10.22 6.01
N CYS A 9 17.43 9.04 6.65
CA CYS A 9 18.46 8.04 6.38
C CYS A 9 18.47 7.54 4.92
N CYS A 10 17.40 7.75 4.14
CA CYS A 10 17.36 7.48 2.70
C CYS A 10 18.38 8.31 1.89
N PHE A 11 18.86 9.44 2.42
CA PHE A 11 19.86 10.27 1.74
C PHE A 11 21.30 9.83 2.01
N ILE A 12 21.54 8.96 3.00
CA ILE A 12 22.89 8.50 3.36
C ILE A 12 23.55 7.75 2.19
N PRO A 13 22.87 6.81 1.49
CA PRO A 13 23.45 6.14 0.31
C PRO A 13 23.89 7.11 -0.80
N ILE A 14 23.10 8.17 -1.04
CA ILE A 14 23.44 9.20 -2.03
C ILE A 14 24.74 9.91 -1.61
N GLY A 15 24.87 10.26 -0.33
CA GLY A 15 26.09 10.85 0.21
C GLY A 15 27.30 9.93 0.12
N ILE A 16 27.13 8.63 0.41
CA ILE A 16 28.19 7.62 0.28
C ILE A 16 28.65 7.51 -1.19
N TYR A 17 27.72 7.47 -2.14
CA TYR A 17 28.06 7.39 -3.56
C TYR A 17 28.72 8.67 -4.10
N ALA A 18 28.29 9.84 -3.59
CA ALA A 18 28.93 11.11 -3.89
C ALA A 18 30.38 11.15 -3.38
N ALA A 19 30.63 10.66 -2.17
CA ALA A 19 31.98 10.53 -1.61
C ALA A 19 32.86 9.60 -2.46
N TYR A 20 32.35 8.43 -2.84
CA TYR A 20 33.03 7.52 -3.77
C TYR A 20 33.39 8.20 -5.10
N SER A 21 32.45 8.93 -5.69
CA SER A 21 32.65 9.61 -6.97
C SER A 21 33.68 10.74 -6.86
N LEU A 22 33.69 11.45 -5.74
CA LEU A 22 34.71 12.45 -5.43
C LEU A 22 36.09 11.82 -5.24
N SER A 23 36.19 10.68 -4.56
CA SER A 23 37.45 9.95 -4.40
C SER A 23 38.04 9.54 -5.74
N LEU A 24 37.23 9.02 -6.67
CA LEU A 24 37.70 8.67 -8.01
C LEU A 24 38.01 9.90 -8.88
N GLN A 25 37.31 11.02 -8.68
CA GLN A 25 37.66 12.29 -9.33
C GLN A 25 39.06 12.79 -8.93
N LEU A 26 39.52 12.48 -7.72
CA LEU A 26 40.88 12.82 -7.27
C LEU A 26 41.94 11.87 -7.85
N LEU A 27 41.54 10.66 -8.27
CA LEU A 27 42.42 9.66 -8.87
C LEU A 27 42.52 9.81 -10.39
N PHE A 28 41.47 10.31 -11.05
CA PHE A 28 41.40 10.43 -12.50
C PHE A 28 41.43 11.88 -12.98
N ASP A 29 42.14 12.14 -14.08
CA ASP A 29 42.22 13.47 -14.72
C ASP A 29 41.04 13.76 -15.67
N VAL A 30 39.87 13.15 -15.40
CA VAL A 30 38.64 13.32 -16.18
C VAL A 30 37.51 13.76 -15.26
N PRO A 31 36.43 14.41 -15.76
CA PRO A 31 35.28 14.81 -14.96
C PRO A 31 34.42 13.58 -14.56
N PHE A 32 35.00 12.68 -13.77
CA PHE A 32 34.40 11.45 -13.28
C PHE A 32 33.18 11.73 -12.41
N MET A 33 33.28 12.68 -11.47
CA MET A 33 32.20 12.96 -10.53
C MET A 33 30.93 13.41 -11.27
N ALA A 34 31.04 14.29 -12.26
CA ALA A 34 29.90 14.77 -13.03
C ALA A 34 29.20 13.63 -13.80
N LYS A 35 29.99 12.77 -14.47
CA LYS A 35 29.46 11.60 -15.19
C LYS A 35 28.79 10.60 -14.24
N SER A 36 29.43 10.31 -13.12
CA SER A 36 28.94 9.39 -12.09
C SER A 36 27.62 9.89 -11.48
N MET A 37 27.55 11.18 -11.10
CA MET A 37 26.34 11.77 -10.55
C MET A 37 25.19 11.75 -11.55
N LEU A 38 25.44 12.06 -12.83
CA LEU A 38 24.44 12.02 -13.89
C LEU A 38 23.86 10.60 -14.06
N LEU A 39 24.71 9.57 -14.05
CA LEU A 39 24.27 8.18 -14.13
C LEU A 39 23.51 7.72 -12.88
N SER A 40 23.83 8.29 -11.71
CA SER A 40 23.21 7.95 -10.43
C SER A 40 21.81 8.52 -10.19
N VAL A 41 21.23 9.22 -11.16
CA VAL A 41 19.89 9.83 -11.05
C VAL A 41 18.83 8.77 -10.77
N ILE A 42 18.88 7.61 -11.42
CA ILE A 42 17.88 6.55 -11.24
C ILE A 42 17.95 5.97 -9.82
N PRO A 43 19.11 5.48 -9.30
CA PRO A 43 19.23 5.07 -7.89
C PRO A 43 18.80 6.15 -6.90
N SER A 44 19.19 7.40 -7.14
CA SER A 44 18.82 8.53 -6.28
C SER A 44 17.31 8.77 -6.25
N ALA A 45 16.63 8.66 -7.38
CA ALA A 45 15.17 8.77 -7.47
C ALA A 45 14.46 7.66 -6.66
N ILE A 46 15.01 6.44 -6.65
CA ILE A 46 14.49 5.33 -5.84
C ILE A 46 14.57 5.67 -4.34
N TYR A 47 15.70 6.23 -3.87
CA TYR A 47 15.83 6.65 -2.47
C TYR A 47 14.88 7.79 -2.10
N ILE A 48 14.67 8.75 -3.00
CA ILE A 48 13.71 9.85 -2.80
C ILE A 48 12.28 9.31 -2.71
N PHE A 49 11.91 8.36 -3.58
CA PHE A 49 10.61 7.69 -3.51
C PHE A 49 10.44 6.94 -2.18
N CYS A 50 11.47 6.22 -1.73
CA CYS A 50 11.47 5.55 -0.43
C CYS A 50 11.32 6.54 0.73
N PHE A 51 11.99 7.70 0.67
CA PHE A 51 11.87 8.77 1.66
C PHE A 51 10.42 9.26 1.76
N TRP A 52 9.76 9.52 0.63
CA TRP A 52 8.36 9.95 0.60
C TRP A 52 7.45 8.87 1.17
N LYS A 53 7.66 7.61 0.81
CA LYS A 53 6.85 6.51 1.35
C LYS A 53 6.99 6.39 2.87
N LEU A 54 8.21 6.43 3.40
CA LEU A 54 8.45 6.37 4.85
C LEU A 54 7.86 7.57 5.58
N ARG A 55 7.96 8.77 4.99
CA ARG A 55 7.40 10.01 5.55
C ARG A 55 5.87 9.97 5.58
N SER A 56 5.23 9.60 4.47
CA SER A 56 3.76 9.52 4.39
C SER A 56 3.19 8.45 5.32
N SER A 57 3.89 7.33 5.48
CA SER A 57 3.47 6.25 6.40
C SER A 57 3.86 6.49 7.86
N LYS A 58 4.47 7.64 8.22
CA LYS A 58 5.05 7.93 9.55
C LYS A 58 5.90 6.77 10.09
N LYS A 59 6.54 6.02 9.19
CA LYS A 59 7.22 4.76 9.47
C LYS A 59 8.72 5.04 9.59
N GLY A 60 9.29 4.71 10.74
CA GLY A 60 10.74 4.69 10.91
C GLY A 60 11.35 3.38 10.39
N MET A 61 12.58 3.45 9.89
CA MET A 61 13.30 2.28 9.39
C MET A 61 14.08 1.60 10.52
N ASN A 62 14.29 0.29 10.46
CA ASN A 62 15.05 -0.43 11.49
C ASN A 62 16.53 -0.05 11.42
N LEU A 63 17.09 0.45 12.54
CA LEU A 63 18.49 0.88 12.64
C LEU A 63 19.47 -0.17 12.12
N LYS A 64 19.28 -1.46 12.45
CA LYS A 64 20.18 -2.53 12.00
C LYS A 64 20.18 -2.68 10.49
N ALA A 65 19.00 -2.59 9.86
CA ALA A 65 18.87 -2.68 8.41
C ALA A 65 19.49 -1.45 7.73
N THR A 66 19.24 -0.24 8.27
CA THR A 66 19.84 1.00 7.79
C THR A 66 21.37 0.94 7.83
N LEU A 67 21.94 0.49 8.95
CA LEU A 67 23.39 0.38 9.08
C LEU A 67 23.95 -0.64 8.10
N LEU A 68 23.34 -1.84 8.01
CA LEU A 68 23.76 -2.90 7.10
C LEU A 68 23.86 -2.42 5.65
N PHE A 69 22.83 -1.76 5.11
CA PHE A 69 22.84 -1.29 3.72
C PHE A 69 23.90 -0.25 3.46
N ASN A 70 24.07 0.71 4.38
CA ASN A 70 25.07 1.76 4.24
C ASN A 70 26.49 1.21 4.37
N THR A 71 26.74 0.31 5.33
CA THR A 71 28.07 -0.33 5.48
C THR A 71 28.40 -1.22 4.29
N LEU A 72 27.41 -1.95 3.77
CA LEU A 72 27.60 -2.80 2.59
C LEU A 72 27.92 -1.95 1.36
N LEU A 73 27.17 -0.87 1.12
CA LEU A 73 27.42 0.05 0.01
C LEU A 73 28.81 0.67 0.12
N ALA A 74 29.16 1.23 1.29
CA ALA A 74 30.46 1.84 1.51
C ALA A 74 31.60 0.83 1.29
N GLY A 75 31.48 -0.38 1.87
CA GLY A 75 32.48 -1.43 1.72
C GLY A 75 32.68 -1.87 0.27
N LEU A 76 31.59 -2.08 -0.49
CA LEU A 76 31.67 -2.46 -1.91
C LEU A 76 32.29 -1.35 -2.76
N LEU A 77 31.92 -0.09 -2.52
CA LEU A 77 32.48 1.04 -3.28
C LEU A 77 33.96 1.27 -2.95
N THR A 78 34.37 1.16 -1.69
CA THR A 78 35.79 1.23 -1.31
C THR A 78 36.58 0.10 -1.97
N PHE A 79 36.06 -1.12 -1.97
CA PHE A 79 36.69 -2.26 -2.66
C PHE A 79 36.87 -1.99 -4.16
N LEU A 80 35.89 -1.35 -4.82
CA LEU A 80 36.02 -0.96 -6.23
C LEU A 80 37.14 0.07 -6.48
N VAL A 81 37.35 1.02 -5.55
CA VAL A 81 38.45 1.99 -5.67
C VAL A 81 39.81 1.28 -5.67
N GLU A 82 39.97 0.25 -4.84
CA GLU A 82 41.23 -0.50 -4.75
C GLU A 82 41.43 -1.47 -5.92
N PHE A 83 40.36 -2.11 -6.41
CA PHE A 83 40.47 -3.24 -7.33
C PHE A 83 40.35 -2.90 -8.81
N VAL A 84 39.58 -1.86 -9.18
CA VAL A 84 39.35 -1.51 -10.59
C VAL A 84 40.56 -0.80 -11.23
N GLY A 85 41.49 -0.31 -10.41
CA GLY A 85 42.72 0.32 -10.91
C GLY A 85 42.44 1.62 -11.68
N ASN A 86 43.17 1.84 -12.78
CA ASN A 86 43.12 3.09 -13.55
C ASN A 86 42.05 3.11 -14.67
N ASP A 87 41.23 2.07 -14.78
CA ASP A 87 40.18 2.02 -15.79
C ASP A 87 38.95 2.80 -15.34
N THR A 88 38.84 4.03 -15.86
CA THR A 88 37.74 4.95 -15.55
C THR A 88 36.37 4.42 -15.98
N GLU A 89 36.29 3.66 -17.07
CA GLU A 89 35.02 3.17 -17.60
C GLU A 89 34.50 2.01 -16.75
N SER A 90 35.37 1.05 -16.45
CA SER A 90 35.04 -0.04 -15.53
C SER A 90 34.66 0.48 -14.15
N ALA A 91 35.36 1.51 -13.63
CA ALA A 91 35.06 2.07 -12.32
C ALA A 91 33.66 2.74 -12.33
N LEU A 92 33.35 3.47 -13.39
CA LEU A 92 32.04 4.11 -13.57
C LEU A 92 30.91 3.08 -13.64
N ILE A 93 31.07 2.05 -14.48
CA ILE A 93 30.07 1.00 -14.71
C ILE A 93 29.88 0.16 -13.44
N ALA A 94 30.95 -0.27 -12.79
CA ALA A 94 30.87 -1.05 -11.56
C ALA A 94 30.25 -0.25 -10.42
N GLY A 95 30.66 1.02 -10.26
CA GLY A 95 30.13 1.92 -9.25
C GLY A 95 28.62 2.11 -9.40
N ILE A 96 28.14 2.42 -10.61
CA ILE A 96 26.70 2.61 -10.84
C ILE A 96 25.91 1.31 -10.66
N ALA A 97 26.47 0.16 -11.06
CA ALA A 97 25.83 -1.14 -10.87
C ALA A 97 25.64 -1.45 -9.38
N VAL A 98 26.68 -1.25 -8.56
CA VAL A 98 26.60 -1.44 -7.10
C VAL A 98 25.58 -0.50 -6.47
N HIS A 99 25.60 0.79 -6.84
CA HIS A 99 24.67 1.77 -6.30
C HIS A 99 23.22 1.43 -6.65
N SER A 100 22.97 1.04 -7.91
CA SER A 100 21.65 0.61 -8.39
C SER A 100 21.15 -0.63 -7.66
N LEU A 101 22.00 -1.64 -7.51
CA LEU A 101 21.66 -2.88 -6.82
C LEU A 101 21.24 -2.60 -5.36
N ILE A 102 22.03 -1.81 -4.64
CA ILE A 102 21.68 -1.44 -3.25
C ILE A 102 20.39 -0.62 -3.20
N ALA A 103 20.15 0.29 -4.14
CA ALA A 103 18.91 1.06 -4.20
C ALA A 103 17.67 0.16 -4.39
N PHE A 104 17.75 -0.84 -5.27
CA PHE A 104 16.66 -1.81 -5.48
C PHE A 104 16.40 -2.67 -4.24
N ILE A 105 17.44 -3.20 -3.60
CA ILE A 105 17.30 -4.00 -2.38
C ILE A 105 16.69 -3.15 -1.26
N PHE A 106 17.16 -1.91 -1.12
CA PHE A 106 16.64 -0.95 -0.15
C PHE A 106 15.15 -0.68 -0.38
N ALA A 107 14.73 -0.44 -1.63
CA ALA A 107 13.33 -0.25 -1.98
C ALA A 107 12.48 -1.48 -1.62
N GLY A 108 12.97 -2.69 -1.89
CA GLY A 108 12.28 -3.92 -1.49
C GLY A 108 12.01 -4.01 0.01
N VAL A 109 12.93 -3.55 0.85
CA VAL A 109 12.75 -3.51 2.31
C VAL A 109 11.75 -2.42 2.74
N VAL A 110 11.80 -1.24 2.12
CA VAL A 110 10.92 -0.11 2.47
C VAL A 110 9.48 -0.36 2.02
N LEU A 111 9.32 -0.86 0.79
CA LEU A 111 8.03 -1.07 0.14
C LEU A 111 7.35 -2.40 0.53
N ARG A 112 7.99 -3.21 1.38
CA ARG A 112 7.41 -4.47 1.85
C ARG A 112 6.01 -4.22 2.45
N PRO A 113 4.97 -4.94 1.99
CA PRO A 113 3.62 -4.80 2.52
C PRO A 113 3.60 -5.07 4.02
N ILE A 114 2.80 -4.30 4.74
CA ILE A 114 2.61 -4.49 6.18
C ILE A 114 1.74 -5.72 6.35
N THR A 115 2.34 -6.79 6.87
CA THR A 115 1.59 -7.97 7.30
C THR A 115 1.42 -7.91 8.81
N TYR A 116 0.18 -8.00 9.25
CA TYR A 116 -0.15 -8.13 10.66
C TYR A 116 -0.18 -9.62 11.04
N LYS A 117 0.16 -9.94 12.28
CA LYS A 117 0.03 -11.31 12.79
C LYS A 117 -1.44 -11.63 13.04
N ASP A 118 -1.79 -12.91 12.98
CA ASP A 118 -3.12 -13.36 13.41
C ASP A 118 -3.39 -12.93 14.86
N ASN A 119 -4.67 -12.67 15.14
CA ASN A 119 -5.20 -12.09 16.37
C ASN A 119 -4.74 -10.66 16.67
N THR A 120 -4.14 -9.95 15.71
CA THR A 120 -3.93 -8.50 15.84
C THR A 120 -5.27 -7.79 15.71
N LEU A 121 -5.54 -6.88 16.65
CA LEU A 121 -6.73 -6.03 16.62
C LEU A 121 -6.39 -4.70 15.97
N LEU A 122 -7.17 -4.33 14.96
CA LEU A 122 -7.09 -3.08 14.26
C LEU A 122 -8.37 -2.29 14.53
N LYS A 123 -8.27 -0.97 14.69
CA LYS A 123 -9.44 -0.10 14.80
C LYS A 123 -9.37 0.97 13.72
N ASP A 124 -10.43 1.10 12.94
CA ASP A 124 -10.55 2.19 12.00
C ASP A 124 -10.97 3.46 12.77
N GLU A 125 -10.21 4.54 12.58
CA GLU A 125 -10.48 5.83 13.20
C GLU A 125 -11.66 6.56 12.54
N ASP A 126 -11.96 6.24 11.28
CA ASP A 126 -12.97 6.94 10.49
C ASP A 126 -14.39 6.49 10.85
N ASP A 127 -14.60 5.18 11.05
CA ASP A 127 -15.91 4.60 11.40
C ASP A 127 -15.95 3.96 12.80
N GLY A 128 -14.82 3.88 13.49
CA GLY A 128 -14.70 3.28 14.82
C GLY A 128 -14.74 1.75 14.86
N ARG A 129 -14.88 1.07 13.71
CA ARG A 129 -15.01 -0.38 13.65
C ARG A 129 -13.71 -1.08 14.02
N VAL A 130 -13.84 -2.21 14.70
CA VAL A 130 -12.72 -3.04 15.13
C VAL A 130 -12.64 -4.27 14.23
N TYR A 131 -11.44 -4.56 13.77
CA TYR A 131 -11.13 -5.69 12.92
C TYR A 131 -10.14 -6.61 13.65
N VAL A 132 -10.28 -7.91 13.46
CA VAL A 132 -9.32 -8.91 13.89
C VAL A 132 -8.66 -9.54 12.68
N ILE A 133 -7.34 -9.69 12.72
CA ILE A 133 -6.62 -10.42 11.68
C ILE A 133 -6.80 -11.92 11.93
N ARG A 134 -7.42 -12.63 11.00
CA ARG A 134 -7.51 -14.10 10.99
C ARG A 134 -7.03 -14.60 9.63
N ASN A 135 -6.11 -15.55 9.62
CA ASN A 135 -5.50 -16.09 8.40
C ASN A 135 -4.92 -14.98 7.49
N GLY A 136 -4.32 -13.95 8.09
CA GLY A 136 -3.76 -12.80 7.38
C GLY A 136 -4.78 -11.85 6.72
N ARG A 137 -6.09 -12.03 6.95
CA ARG A 137 -7.16 -11.14 6.47
C ARG A 137 -7.82 -10.42 7.63
N ALA A 138 -8.25 -9.18 7.39
CA ALA A 138 -9.01 -8.41 8.37
C ALA A 138 -10.48 -8.86 8.34
N HIS A 139 -11.00 -9.25 9.49
CA HIS A 139 -12.41 -9.58 9.69
C HIS A 139 -13.02 -8.58 10.66
N VAL A 140 -14.16 -8.00 10.31
CA VAL A 140 -14.93 -7.12 11.22
C VAL A 140 -15.36 -7.92 12.44
N LEU A 141 -15.15 -7.35 13.63
CA LEU A 141 -15.72 -7.87 14.87
C LEU A 141 -17.15 -7.37 15.03
N THR A 142 -18.03 -8.26 15.48
CA THR A 142 -19.40 -7.87 15.85
C THR A 142 -19.39 -7.05 17.15
N ASP A 143 -20.43 -6.23 17.39
CA ASP A 143 -20.50 -5.36 18.57
C ASP A 143 -20.35 -6.13 19.89
N ASN A 144 -20.89 -7.35 19.95
CA ASN A 144 -20.79 -8.23 21.12
C ASN A 144 -19.33 -8.66 21.38
N GLU A 145 -18.58 -9.00 20.33
CA GLU A 145 -17.17 -9.38 20.44
C GLU A 145 -16.29 -8.16 20.74
N ALA A 146 -16.62 -6.99 20.17
CA ALA A 146 -15.92 -5.74 20.42
C ALA A 146 -16.06 -5.29 21.90
N GLN A 147 -17.25 -5.46 22.49
CA GLN A 147 -17.47 -5.18 23.92
C GLN A 147 -16.65 -6.11 24.84
N LEU A 148 -16.53 -7.39 24.48
CA LEU A 148 -15.71 -8.36 25.22
C LEU A 148 -14.20 -8.03 25.15
N ILE A 149 -13.76 -7.48 24.02
CA ILE A 149 -12.38 -7.05 23.83
C ILE A 149 -12.10 -5.74 24.58
N SER A 150 -13.08 -4.84 24.69
CA SER A 150 -12.96 -3.59 25.45
C SER A 150 -12.76 -3.80 26.96
N THR A 151 -13.17 -4.95 27.50
CA THR A 151 -12.95 -5.33 28.91
C THR A 151 -11.62 -6.04 29.14
N THR A 152 -10.89 -6.35 28.08
CA THR A 152 -9.57 -6.97 28.15
C THR A 152 -8.51 -5.92 27.81
N ASP A 153 -7.34 -5.91 28.48
CA ASP A 153 -6.20 -5.03 28.18
C ASP A 153 -5.49 -5.41 26.86
N ASN A 154 -6.28 -5.54 25.79
CA ASN A 154 -5.80 -5.93 24.48
C ASN A 154 -5.24 -4.71 23.74
N LYS A 155 -4.03 -4.84 23.21
CA LYS A 155 -3.41 -3.78 22.41
C LYS A 155 -4.09 -3.65 21.05
N ILE A 156 -4.84 -2.57 20.87
CA ILE A 156 -5.51 -2.21 19.61
C ILE A 156 -4.61 -1.26 18.81
N ILE A 157 -4.48 -1.50 17.50
CA ILE A 157 -3.73 -0.64 16.58
C ILE A 157 -4.72 0.17 15.75
N SER A 158 -4.73 1.49 15.91
CA SER A 158 -5.57 2.36 15.09
C SER A 158 -5.00 2.55 13.67
N PHE A 159 -5.87 2.63 12.68
CA PHE A 159 -5.55 3.01 11.30
C PHE A 159 -6.65 3.91 10.73
N SER A 160 -6.34 4.68 9.67
CA SER A 160 -7.35 5.40 8.86
C SER A 160 -7.44 4.74 7.49
N GLY A 161 -8.64 4.65 6.93
CA GLY A 161 -8.96 3.88 5.71
C GLY A 161 -8.10 4.21 4.48
N SER A 162 -7.47 5.39 4.46
CA SER A 162 -6.51 5.79 3.42
C SER A 162 -5.20 4.96 3.39
N GLN A 163 -4.93 4.12 4.39
CA GLN A 163 -3.67 3.39 4.54
C GLN A 163 -3.75 1.88 4.30
N MET A 164 -4.96 1.31 4.13
CA MET A 164 -5.17 -0.12 3.91
C MET A 164 -6.08 -0.38 2.72
N SER A 165 -5.58 -1.12 1.74
CA SER A 165 -6.42 -1.78 0.73
C SER A 165 -7.08 -2.98 1.38
N ILE A 166 -8.26 -2.79 1.97
CA ILE A 166 -9.09 -3.88 2.47
C ILE A 166 -9.79 -4.50 1.26
N GLN A 167 -9.33 -5.68 0.81
CA GLN A 167 -10.12 -6.52 -0.07
C GLN A 167 -11.19 -7.18 0.79
N ASP A 168 -12.41 -6.66 0.70
CA ASP A 168 -13.57 -7.25 1.33
C ASP A 168 -13.87 -8.59 0.63
N GLY A 169 -13.29 -9.66 1.19
CA GLY A 169 -13.53 -11.02 0.75
C GLY A 169 -14.90 -11.44 1.24
N GLY A 170 -15.93 -11.08 0.47
CA GLY A 170 -17.32 -11.39 0.79
C GLY A 170 -17.53 -12.85 1.20
N ILE A 171 -18.33 -13.03 2.26
CA ILE A 171 -19.65 -13.64 2.23
C ILE A 171 -20.42 -12.90 3.33
N THR A 172 -21.20 -11.89 2.95
CA THR A 172 -22.20 -11.31 3.85
C THR A 172 -23.36 -12.31 3.92
N ASN A 173 -23.42 -13.08 5.00
CA ASN A 173 -24.67 -13.73 5.38
C ASN A 173 -25.63 -12.60 5.78
N ILE A 174 -26.49 -12.18 4.85
CA ILE A 174 -27.53 -11.19 5.10
C ILE A 174 -28.59 -11.85 5.99
N PRO A 175 -28.76 -11.43 7.25
CA PRO A 175 -29.95 -11.78 8.00
C PRO A 175 -31.09 -10.99 7.38
N MET A 176 -32.08 -11.70 6.85
CA MET A 176 -33.38 -11.13 6.51
C MET A 176 -33.94 -10.51 7.79
N THR A 177 -34.52 -9.31 7.68
CA THR A 177 -35.04 -8.44 8.75
C THR A 177 -34.02 -7.54 9.45
N THR A 178 -33.85 -6.31 8.95
CA THR A 178 -34.27 -5.09 9.66
C THR A 178 -34.20 -3.86 8.73
N SER A 179 -35.04 -2.89 9.08
CA SER A 179 -35.35 -1.61 8.44
C SER A 179 -34.19 -0.78 7.88
N PHE A 180 -34.45 -0.17 6.72
CA PHE A 180 -33.66 0.86 6.05
C PHE A 180 -33.29 2.03 6.98
N ASN A 181 -32.00 2.38 7.05
CA ASN A 181 -31.57 3.78 6.90
C ASN A 181 -30.06 3.89 6.59
N ASP A 182 -29.81 4.54 5.47
CA ASP A 182 -28.65 5.34 5.07
C ASP A 182 -27.22 4.79 4.99
N SER A 183 -26.76 4.87 3.73
CA SER A 183 -25.44 5.31 3.28
C SER A 183 -24.34 4.25 3.12
N PHE A 184 -23.95 4.07 1.86
CA PHE A 184 -22.91 3.19 1.31
C PHE A 184 -23.29 1.71 1.15
N SER A 185 -24.24 1.47 0.26
CA SER A 185 -24.11 0.32 -0.63
C SER A 185 -24.26 0.82 -2.07
N ASN A 186 -23.26 0.61 -2.92
CA ASN A 186 -23.52 0.34 -4.33
C ASN A 186 -24.12 -1.07 -4.42
N GLY A 187 -25.22 -1.29 -3.70
CA GLY A 187 -25.98 -2.51 -3.70
C GLY A 187 -26.65 -2.62 -5.05
N ILE A 188 -26.47 -3.74 -5.72
CA ILE A 188 -27.25 -4.10 -6.90
C ILE A 188 -28.71 -4.00 -6.47
N THR A 189 -29.39 -2.95 -6.93
CA THR A 189 -30.81 -2.75 -6.68
C THR A 189 -31.53 -3.73 -7.59
N VAL A 190 -32.31 -4.65 -7.04
CA VAL A 190 -32.96 -5.72 -7.82
C VAL A 190 -34.45 -5.41 -7.92
N ASN A 191 -34.99 -5.44 -9.13
CA ASN A 191 -36.41 -5.25 -9.36
C ASN A 191 -37.21 -6.35 -8.63
N PRO A 192 -38.09 -6.02 -7.68
CA PRO A 192 -38.82 -7.03 -6.91
C PRO A 192 -39.82 -7.83 -7.74
N ALA A 193 -40.25 -7.35 -8.91
CA ALA A 193 -41.19 -8.04 -9.77
C ALA A 193 -40.54 -9.00 -10.78
N SER A 194 -39.29 -8.73 -11.20
CA SER A 194 -38.57 -9.56 -12.18
C SER A 194 -37.36 -10.31 -11.58
N GLY A 195 -36.89 -9.92 -10.40
CA GLY A 195 -35.66 -10.44 -9.80
C GLY A 195 -34.39 -9.97 -10.52
N MET A 196 -34.50 -9.02 -11.44
CA MET A 196 -33.39 -8.57 -12.29
C MET A 196 -32.68 -7.34 -11.73
N PRO A 197 -31.34 -7.20 -11.92
CA PRO A 197 -30.60 -6.00 -11.55
C PRO A 197 -31.11 -4.75 -12.25
N MET A 198 -31.18 -3.65 -11.50
CA MET A 198 -31.57 -2.31 -11.97
C MET A 198 -30.33 -1.48 -12.33
N VAL A 199 -30.39 -0.81 -13.47
CA VAL A 199 -29.44 0.22 -13.87
C VAL A 199 -30.03 1.58 -13.51
N GLY A 200 -29.40 2.30 -12.57
CA GLY A 200 -29.89 3.60 -12.07
C GLY A 200 -30.67 3.53 -10.75
N GLY A 201 -30.64 2.39 -10.06
CA GLY A 201 -31.35 2.21 -8.78
C GLY A 201 -32.86 2.07 -8.95
N ILE A 202 -33.64 2.43 -7.93
CA ILE A 202 -35.11 2.29 -7.92
C ILE A 202 -35.81 3.15 -8.99
N SER A 203 -35.19 4.24 -9.44
CA SER A 203 -35.70 5.09 -10.52
C SER A 203 -35.17 4.68 -11.89
N GLY A 204 -34.38 3.60 -11.94
CA GLY A 204 -33.79 3.04 -13.13
C GLY A 204 -34.70 2.05 -13.85
N LEU A 205 -34.10 1.32 -14.79
CA LEU A 205 -34.74 0.19 -15.47
C LEU A 205 -33.92 -1.08 -15.23
N ASP A 206 -34.61 -2.22 -15.16
CA ASP A 206 -33.91 -3.51 -15.18
C ASP A 206 -33.38 -3.85 -16.59
N ILE A 207 -32.65 -4.96 -16.71
CA ILE A 207 -32.04 -5.35 -17.99
C ILE A 207 -33.05 -5.69 -19.09
N HIS A 208 -34.32 -5.88 -18.75
CA HIS A 208 -35.43 -6.10 -19.69
C HIS A 208 -36.22 -4.81 -19.95
N GLY A 209 -35.78 -3.67 -19.40
CA GLY A 209 -36.44 -2.38 -19.57
C GLY A 209 -37.64 -2.16 -18.64
N ASN A 210 -37.85 -3.01 -17.63
CA ASN A 210 -38.94 -2.80 -16.67
C ASN A 210 -38.54 -1.76 -15.63
N SER A 211 -39.48 -0.89 -15.26
CA SER A 211 -39.32 -0.01 -14.09
C SER A 211 -39.48 -0.80 -12.80
N TRP A 212 -39.10 -0.18 -11.68
CA TRP A 212 -39.17 -0.80 -10.36
C TRP A 212 -40.57 -1.36 -10.04
N GLY A 213 -40.63 -2.65 -9.69
CA GLY A 213 -41.89 -3.31 -9.33
C GLY A 213 -42.76 -3.69 -10.53
N THR A 214 -42.24 -3.64 -11.75
CA THR A 214 -42.94 -4.07 -12.98
C THR A 214 -42.23 -5.23 -13.67
N ASN A 215 -42.97 -6.04 -14.42
CA ASN A 215 -42.43 -7.12 -15.24
C ASN A 215 -43.29 -7.33 -16.50
N PHE A 216 -43.03 -6.59 -17.57
CA PHE A 216 -43.82 -6.63 -18.81
C PHE A 216 -43.66 -7.93 -19.61
N ASN A 217 -42.69 -8.77 -19.24
CA ASN A 217 -42.36 -9.99 -19.96
C ASN A 217 -43.02 -11.24 -19.34
N GLU A 218 -43.82 -11.08 -18.28
CA GLU A 218 -44.55 -12.19 -17.66
C GLU A 218 -45.96 -12.32 -18.26
N PRO A 219 -46.37 -13.52 -18.75
CA PRO A 219 -47.68 -13.72 -19.39
C PRO A 219 -48.88 -13.58 -18.43
N SER A 220 -48.65 -13.45 -17.13
CA SER A 220 -49.68 -13.25 -16.09
C SER A 220 -49.78 -11.82 -15.56
N ASN A 221 -49.12 -10.86 -16.20
CA ASN A 221 -49.07 -9.50 -15.66
C ASN A 221 -50.44 -8.80 -15.77
N THR A 222 -51.10 -8.61 -14.62
CA THR A 222 -52.32 -7.81 -14.49
C THR A 222 -51.91 -6.33 -14.46
N TYR A 223 -51.48 -5.82 -15.62
CA TYR A 223 -51.18 -4.39 -15.78
C TYR A 223 -52.49 -3.60 -15.69
N ASP A 224 -52.66 -2.84 -14.60
CA ASP A 224 -53.77 -1.88 -14.44
C ASP A 224 -53.30 -0.48 -14.86
N PRO A 225 -53.70 0.02 -16.04
CA PRO A 225 -53.27 1.33 -16.55
C PRO A 225 -53.81 2.52 -15.75
N ASN A 226 -54.73 2.31 -14.80
CA ASN A 226 -55.27 3.38 -13.95
C ASN A 226 -54.52 3.57 -12.62
N ARG A 227 -53.57 2.68 -12.31
CA ARG A 227 -52.78 2.76 -11.10
C ARG A 227 -51.55 3.61 -11.41
N GLY A 228 -51.62 4.91 -11.18
CA GLY A 228 -50.46 5.80 -11.32
C GLY A 228 -49.34 5.34 -10.39
N TYR A 229 -48.22 4.89 -10.97
CA TYR A 229 -46.98 4.49 -10.29
C TYR A 229 -45.96 5.62 -10.32
#